data_AF-A0A176RY10-F1
#
_entry.id   AF-A0A176RY10-F1
#
_cell.length_a   1.000
_cell.length_b   1.000
_cell.length_c   1.000
_cell.angle_alpha   90.00
_cell.angle_beta   90.00
_cell.angle_gamma   90.00
#
_symmetry.space_group_name_H-M   'P 1'
#
loop_
_entity.id
_entity.type
_entity.pdbx_description
1 polymer ?
#
loop_
_entity_poly.entity_id
_entity_poly.type
_entity_poly.pdbx_seq_one_letter_code
_entity_poly.pdbx_strand_id
1 'polypeptide(L)' 'MANDEDIDLFDFPCEFPLKVMGKAAEDFELLIVEIVRRHCQELGAVTTRSSKGGKYMS' A
#
# COMPACT_ATOMS: atom_id res chain seq x y z
N MET A 1 -20.34 -14.79 30.03
CA MET A 1 -19.06 -14.08 29.90
C MET A 1 -18.76 -13.98 28.42
N ALA A 2 -18.67 -12.77 27.87
CA ALA A 2 -18.30 -12.57 26.47
C ALA A 2 -16.83 -12.98 26.24
N ASN A 3 -16.55 -13.33 24.99
CA ASN A 3 -15.59 -14.32 24.51
C ASN A 3 -14.11 -13.86 24.63
N ASP A 4 -13.24 -14.86 24.74
CA ASP A 4 -11.78 -14.78 24.67
C ASP A 4 -11.35 -14.16 23.33
N GLU A 5 -10.58 -13.07 23.39
CA GLU A 5 -9.69 -12.55 22.35
C GLU A 5 -10.31 -12.50 20.94
N ASP A 6 -11.06 -11.44 20.62
CA ASP A 6 -11.31 -11.02 19.24
C ASP A 6 -9.96 -10.65 18.59
N ILE A 7 -9.18 -11.66 18.21
CA ILE A 7 -8.13 -11.50 17.22
C ILE A 7 -8.87 -10.92 16.00
N ASP A 8 -8.51 -9.70 15.58
CA ASP A 8 -9.03 -9.09 14.35
C ASP A 8 -8.65 -9.99 13.16
N LEU A 9 -9.41 -11.05 12.93
CA LEU A 9 -9.29 -11.92 11.77
C LEU A 9 -9.75 -11.10 10.57
N PHE A 10 -8.89 -10.97 9.56
CA PHE A 10 -9.28 -10.39 8.29
C PHE A 10 -10.31 -11.29 7.61
N ASP A 11 -11.49 -10.74 7.34
CA ASP A 11 -12.49 -11.36 6.46
C ASP A 11 -12.12 -11.10 5.00
N PHE A 12 -11.76 -12.16 4.27
CA PHE A 12 -11.39 -12.08 2.86
C PHE A 12 -12.61 -12.33 1.94
N PRO A 13 -12.71 -11.62 0.80
CA PRO A 13 -11.77 -10.60 0.30
C PRO A 13 -11.96 -9.24 1.00
N CYS A 14 -10.85 -8.57 1.34
CA CYS A 14 -10.86 -7.21 1.88
C CYS A 14 -9.93 -6.29 1.10
N GLU A 15 -10.25 -4.99 1.13
CA GLU A 15 -9.34 -3.95 0.67
C GLU A 15 -8.29 -3.68 1.74
N PHE A 16 -7.02 -3.87 1.39
CA PHE A 16 -5.92 -3.64 2.32
C PHE A 16 -5.11 -2.39 1.93
N PRO A 17 -4.94 -1.41 2.84
CA PRO A 17 -4.17 -0.22 2.54
C PRO A 17 -2.68 -0.56 2.42
N LEU A 18 -2.10 -0.34 1.25
CA LEU A 18 -0.67 -0.51 1.00
C LEU A 18 0.04 0.83 1.01
N LYS A 19 1.01 0.99 1.91
CA LYS A 19 1.91 2.17 1.93
C LYS A 19 3.31 1.75 1.53
N VAL A 20 3.81 2.31 0.43
CA VAL A 20 5.18 2.07 -0.04
C VAL A 20 5.98 3.34 0.17
N MET A 21 7.25 3.26 0.58
CA MET A 21 8.12 4.43 0.71
C MET A 21 9.48 4.13 0.10
N GLY A 22 10.06 5.12 -0.57
CA GLY A 22 11.37 4.98 -1.17
C GLY A 22 12.02 6.32 -1.49
N LYS A 23 13.20 6.27 -2.10
CA LYS A 23 13.85 7.49 -2.60
C LYS A 23 12.98 8.11 -3.68
N ALA A 24 12.94 9.44 -3.72
CA ALA A 24 12.29 10.15 -4.81
C ALA A 24 13.03 9.84 -6.11
N ALA A 25 12.32 9.24 -7.05
CA ALA A 25 12.77 8.90 -8.39
C ALA A 25 11.57 9.03 -9.34
N GLU A 26 11.82 9.39 -10.59
CA GLU A 26 10.77 9.66 -11.59
C GLU A 26 9.98 8.40 -11.95
N ASP A 27 10.64 7.23 -11.88
CA ASP A 27 10.08 5.91 -12.18
C ASP A 27 9.45 5.22 -10.96
N PHE A 28 9.49 5.84 -9.77
CA PHE A 28 9.07 5.20 -8.53
C PHE A 28 7.61 4.73 -8.57
N GLU A 29 6.67 5.59 -8.96
CA GLU A 29 5.24 5.25 -9.00
C GLU A 29 4.96 4.12 -10.01
N LEU A 30 5.53 4.21 -11.21
CA LEU A 30 5.39 3.21 -12.26
C LEU A 30 5.92 1.85 -11.80
N LEU A 31 7.13 1.82 -11.22
CA LEU A 31 7.75 0.60 -10.72
C LEU A 31 6.86 -0.09 -9.67
N ILE A 32 6.33 0.67 -8.71
CA ILE A 32 5.46 0.12 -7.67
C ILE A 32 4.16 -0.43 -8.28
N VAL A 33 3.51 0.31 -9.17
CA VAL A 33 2.29 -0.15 -9.83
C VAL A 33 2.53 -1.43 -10.64
N GLU A 34 3.64 -1.53 -11.37
CA GLU A 34 4.01 -2.75 -12.08
C GLU A 34 4.23 -3.95 -11.14
N ILE A 35 4.89 -3.72 -10.00
CA ILE A 35 5.07 -4.77 -8.99
C ILE A 35 3.71 -5.24 -8.47
N VAL A 36 2.85 -4.32 -8.02
CA VAL A 36 1.56 -4.68 -7.41
C VAL A 36 0.64 -5.35 -8.43
N ARG A 37 0.61 -4.88 -9.69
CA ARG A 37 -0.21 -5.49 -10.76
C ARG A 37 0.14 -6.94 -11.07
N ARG A 38 1.38 -7.38 -10.81
CA ARG A 38 1.76 -8.79 -10.94
C ARG A 38 1.10 -9.69 -9.88
N HIS A 39 0.65 -9.11 -8.77
CA HIS A 39 0.06 -9.84 -7.65
C HIS A 39 -1.44 -9.58 -7.48
N CYS A 40 -1.92 -8.39 -7.84
CA CYS A 40 -3.32 -7.98 -7.73
C CYS A 40 -3.76 -7.30 -9.03
N GLN A 41 -4.70 -7.93 -9.73
CA GLN A 41 -5.15 -7.45 -11.04
C GLN A 41 -6.06 -6.21 -10.91
N GLU A 42 -6.77 -6.10 -9.79
CA GLU A 42 -7.59 -4.94 -9.44
C GLU A 42 -6.84 -4.05 -8.45
N LEU A 43 -6.47 -2.85 -8.88
CA LEU A 43 -5.71 -1.90 -8.08
C LEU A 43 -6.60 -0.69 -7.78
N GLY A 44 -6.74 -0.35 -6.51
CA GLY A 44 -7.52 0.80 -6.06
C GLY A 44 -6.85 2.14 -6.36
N ALA A 45 -7.27 3.20 -5.66
CA ALA A 45 -6.67 4.52 -5.83
C ALA A 45 -5.20 4.55 -5.38
N VAL A 46 -4.32 5.04 -6.25
CA VAL A 46 -2.91 5.31 -5.93
C VAL A 46 -2.74 6.78 -5.62
N THR A 47 -2.06 7.09 -4.52
CA THR A 47 -1.71 8.46 -4.17
C THR A 47 -0.24 8.53 -3.84
N THR A 48 0.38 9.63 -4.24
CA THR A 48 1.81 9.83 -4.13
C THR A 48 2.09 11.14 -3.42
N ARG A 49 3.00 11.13 -2.45
CA ARG A 49 3.36 12.29 -1.64
C ARG A 49 4.86 12.40 -1.46
N SER A 50 5.41 13.55 -1.83
CA SER A 50 6.80 13.88 -1.54
C SER A 50 7.01 14.11 -0.04
N SER A 51 8.13 13.62 0.49
CA SER A 51 8.59 13.95 1.84
C SER A 51 8.94 15.44 1.95
N LYS A 52 8.96 15.97 3.18
CA LYS A 52 9.26 17.38 3.46
C LYS A 52 10.58 17.88 2.84
N GLY A 53 11.58 17.00 2.73
CA GLY A 53 12.88 17.32 2.15
C GLY A 53 13.05 16.91 0.69
N GLY A 54 12.02 16.42 0.01
CA GLY A 54 12.06 15.96 -1.38
C GLY A 54 12.91 14.71 -1.65
N LYS A 55 13.68 14.23 -0.67
CA LYS A 55 14.57 13.07 -0.81
C LYS A 55 13.83 11.73 -0.93
N TYR A 56 12.63 11.66 -0.36
CA TYR A 56 11.80 10.45 -0.33
C TYR A 56 10.39 10.73 -0.86
N MET A 57 9.73 9.67 -1.30
CA MET A 57 8.35 9.67 -1.75
C MET A 57 7.61 8.47 -1.14
N SER A 58 6.29 8.59 -0.97
CA SER A 58 5.42 7.54 -0.44
C SER A 58 4.07 7.52 -1.13
#